data_AF-A0A7W1W8C3-F1
#
_entry.id   AF-A0A7W1W8C3-F1
#
_cell.length_a   1.000
_cell.length_b   1.000
_cell.length_c   1.000
_cell.angle_alpha   90.00
_cell.angle_beta   90.00
_cell.angle_gamma   90.00
#
_symmetry.space_group_name_H-M   'P 1'
#
loop_
_entity.id
_entity.type
_entity.pdbx_description
1 polymer ?
#
loop_
_entity_poly.entity_id
_entity_poly.type
_entity_poly.pdbx_seq_one_letter_code
_entity_poly.pdbx_strand_id
1 'polypeptide(L)'
;MKKTKFIAILLLASFFWACSSNATDTSVSTTKNVPSLTEKISDVAPQAQVSLNQAEQTQTAPIVVERKIIRNADLQLEANAPEEAQQKITQIAESKGGFVVESTQSSSDVKATTRDTVTMTVRVPSAKFDEALSEIRQTASRVIVESVKGQDVTEEFIDIEARLKTQKALEAQFLEIMKRSNSVEDALNVQTEIAQVRGEIEKIEGRKRFLESQASLSTVKIKLQSPTAFSANSTG
;
A
#
# COMPACT_ATOMS: atom_id res chain seq x y z
N MET A 1 -33.38 23.06 44.72
CA MET A 1 -32.64 22.96 43.45
C MET A 1 -31.14 22.97 43.78
N LYS A 2 -30.50 21.79 43.78
CA LYS A 2 -29.12 21.60 44.24
C LYS A 2 -28.17 21.78 43.05
N LYS A 3 -27.22 22.71 43.16
CA LYS A 3 -26.21 23.02 42.14
C LYS A 3 -24.82 22.57 42.59
N THR A 4 -24.05 22.12 41.59
CA THR A 4 -22.58 22.06 41.47
C THR A 4 -21.80 21.11 42.39
N LYS A 5 -21.28 20.02 41.80
CA LYS A 5 -20.04 19.35 42.22
C LYS A 5 -18.94 19.69 41.21
N PHE A 6 -17.92 20.39 41.68
CA PHE A 6 -16.66 20.65 40.98
C PHE A 6 -15.79 19.40 41.06
N ILE A 7 -15.34 18.89 39.92
CA ILE A 7 -14.32 17.84 39.80
C ILE A 7 -13.07 18.54 39.27
N ALA A 8 -12.03 18.63 40.11
CA ALA A 8 -10.70 19.10 39.73
C ALA A 8 -9.73 17.95 40.03
N ILE A 9 -9.35 17.21 38.99
CA ILE A 9 -8.38 16.11 39.05
C ILE A 9 -7.08 16.60 38.40
N LEU A 10 -6.13 16.95 39.26
CA LEU A 10 -4.73 16.53 39.29
C LEU A 10 -4.09 16.09 37.95
N LEU A 11 -3.22 16.94 37.39
CA LEU A 11 -2.25 16.57 36.34
C LEU A 11 -0.87 17.12 36.71
N LEU A 12 -0.06 16.26 37.31
CA LEU A 12 1.32 16.50 37.72
C LEU A 12 2.23 15.55 36.93
N ALA A 13 3.28 16.11 36.34
CA ALA A 13 4.54 15.49 35.91
C ALA A 13 4.54 14.45 34.78
N SER A 14 5.23 14.78 33.68
CA SER A 14 6.39 13.99 33.22
C SER A 14 7.23 14.78 32.20
N PHE A 15 8.39 15.22 32.69
CA PHE A 15 9.58 15.54 31.93
C PHE A 15 10.08 14.25 31.24
N PHE A 16 10.33 14.27 29.94
CA PHE A 16 11.21 13.29 29.31
C PHE A 16 12.19 13.98 28.37
N TRP A 17 13.44 14.01 28.84
CA TRP A 17 14.66 14.13 28.07
C TRP A 17 14.73 13.04 26.99
N ALA A 18 15.17 13.40 25.79
CA ALA A 18 15.81 12.46 24.87
C ALA A 18 16.92 13.18 24.09
N CYS A 19 18.16 12.74 24.34
CA CYS A 19 19.38 13.07 23.62
C CYS A 19 19.85 11.79 22.91
N SER A 20 20.22 11.85 21.62
CA SER A 20 21.05 10.86 20.89
C SER A 20 21.18 11.33 19.43
N SER A 21 22.30 11.27 18.69
CA SER A 21 23.67 10.77 18.89
C SER A 21 24.57 11.45 17.84
N ASN A 22 25.84 11.67 18.18
CA ASN A 22 26.87 12.16 17.27
C ASN A 22 27.49 10.95 16.53
N ALA A 23 27.54 11.00 15.19
CA ALA A 23 28.25 10.03 14.37
C ALA A 23 29.71 10.46 14.21
N THR A 24 30.63 9.60 14.62
CA THR A 24 32.08 9.75 14.40
C THR A 24 32.45 8.97 13.14
N ASP A 25 32.88 9.69 12.10
CA ASP A 25 33.54 9.11 10.93
C ASP A 25 34.90 8.53 11.33
N THR A 26 35.19 7.31 10.89
CA THR A 26 36.53 6.73 10.98
C THR A 26 36.82 5.99 9.67
N SER A 27 37.49 6.69 8.76
CA SER A 27 38.10 6.13 7.57
C SER A 27 39.48 5.57 7.92
N VAL A 28 39.63 4.25 7.92
CA VAL A 28 40.92 3.57 8.00
C VAL A 28 41.34 3.15 6.60
N SER A 29 42.38 3.80 6.08
CA SER A 29 43.09 3.42 4.86
C SER A 29 44.19 2.40 5.20
N THR A 30 43.93 1.12 4.93
CA THR A 30 44.90 0.04 5.12
C THR A 30 45.79 -0.14 3.87
N THR A 31 46.99 0.42 3.99
CA THR A 31 48.33 -0.07 3.58
C THR A 31 48.48 -1.08 2.43
N LYS A 32 49.25 -0.63 1.41
CA LYS A 32 50.10 -1.44 0.52
C LYS A 32 51.12 -2.27 1.32
N ASN A 33 51.21 -3.58 1.06
CA ASN A 33 52.47 -4.30 0.80
C ASN A 33 52.19 -5.77 0.44
N VAL A 34 52.62 -6.21 -0.74
CA VAL A 34 52.77 -7.66 -1.06
C VAL A 34 54.12 -7.84 -1.76
N PRO A 35 55.00 -8.74 -1.29
CA PRO A 35 56.30 -8.99 -1.91
C PRO A 35 56.17 -9.91 -3.13
N SER A 36 57.03 -9.65 -4.11
CA SER A 36 57.20 -10.44 -5.34
C SER A 36 57.84 -11.80 -5.05
N LEU A 37 57.22 -12.88 -5.51
CA LEU A 37 57.87 -14.16 -5.71
C LEU A 37 57.90 -14.47 -7.21
N THR A 38 59.11 -14.45 -7.73
CA THR A 38 59.49 -14.86 -9.07
C THR A 38 59.46 -16.38 -9.14
N GLU A 39 58.53 -16.95 -9.90
CA GLU A 39 58.61 -18.34 -10.33
C GLU A 39 58.47 -18.42 -11.85
N LYS A 40 59.50 -19.01 -12.49
CA LYS A 40 59.57 -19.29 -13.91
C LYS A 40 58.61 -20.43 -14.24
N ILE A 41 57.67 -20.21 -15.16
CA ILE A 41 56.99 -21.28 -15.88
C ILE A 41 57.19 -21.04 -17.37
N SER A 42 58.02 -21.90 -17.97
CA SER A 42 58.07 -22.12 -19.41
C SER A 42 57.01 -23.16 -19.74
N ASP A 43 55.98 -22.76 -20.48
CA ASP A 43 55.46 -23.49 -21.65
C ASP A 43 54.25 -22.73 -22.20
N VAL A 44 54.44 -22.14 -23.37
CA VAL A 44 53.44 -21.38 -24.13
C VAL A 44 52.80 -22.31 -25.16
N ALA A 45 51.51 -22.60 -24.97
CA ALA A 45 50.59 -23.01 -26.03
C ALA A 45 49.42 -21.99 -26.06
N PRO A 46 48.83 -21.72 -27.24
CA PRO A 46 48.24 -20.42 -27.53
C PRO A 46 46.99 -20.14 -26.70
N GLN A 47 46.99 -18.98 -26.04
CA GLN A 47 45.78 -18.44 -25.45
C GLN A 47 44.73 -18.24 -26.54
N ALA A 48 43.63 -18.98 -26.44
CA ALA A 48 42.37 -18.53 -27.01
C ALA A 48 42.07 -17.18 -26.38
N GLN A 49 42.27 -16.11 -27.15
CA GLN A 49 41.86 -14.76 -26.77
C GLN A 49 40.36 -14.79 -26.54
N VAL A 50 39.95 -14.91 -25.27
CA VAL A 50 38.60 -14.55 -24.88
C VAL A 50 38.52 -13.04 -25.11
N SER A 51 38.01 -12.70 -26.28
CA SER A 51 37.88 -11.32 -26.72
C SER A 51 36.99 -10.60 -25.72
N LEU A 52 37.45 -9.44 -25.24
CA LEU A 52 36.69 -8.52 -24.38
C LEU A 52 35.35 -8.09 -25.01
N ASN A 53 35.14 -8.38 -26.29
CA ASN A 53 33.92 -8.14 -27.05
C ASN A 53 32.77 -9.15 -26.79
N GLN A 54 32.97 -10.19 -25.97
CA GLN A 54 31.90 -11.13 -25.59
C GLN A 54 31.26 -10.85 -24.23
N ALA A 55 31.77 -9.87 -23.47
CA ALA A 55 31.12 -9.42 -22.22
C ALA A 55 29.98 -8.40 -22.47
N GLU A 56 29.83 -7.90 -23.70
CA GLU A 56 28.93 -6.79 -24.04
C GLU A 56 27.56 -7.24 -24.62
N GLN A 57 27.34 -8.55 -24.77
CA GLN A 57 26.10 -9.12 -25.31
C GLN A 57 25.22 -9.84 -24.30
N THR A 58 25.38 -9.54 -23.00
CA THR A 58 24.31 -9.83 -22.03
C THR A 58 23.52 -8.55 -21.81
N GLN A 59 22.83 -8.07 -22.86
CA GLN A 59 21.70 -7.18 -22.67
C GLN A 59 20.60 -8.02 -22.01
N THR A 60 20.69 -8.14 -20.69
CA THR A 60 19.60 -8.62 -19.86
C THR A 60 18.43 -7.70 -20.14
N ALA A 61 17.42 -8.22 -20.86
CA ALA A 61 16.18 -7.50 -21.08
C ALA A 61 15.68 -6.97 -19.72
N PRO A 62 15.26 -5.70 -19.63
CA PRO A 62 14.82 -5.14 -18.36
C PRO A 62 13.68 -6.00 -17.84
N ILE A 63 13.86 -6.59 -16.66
CA ILE A 63 12.81 -7.32 -15.96
C ILE A 63 11.74 -6.28 -15.65
N VAL A 64 10.65 -6.28 -16.42
CA VAL A 64 9.49 -5.42 -16.16
C VAL A 64 8.78 -6.01 -14.95
N VAL A 65 9.18 -5.55 -13.76
CA VAL A 65 8.44 -5.84 -12.52
C VAL A 65 7.14 -5.04 -12.58
N GLU A 66 6.02 -5.76 -12.63
CA GLU A 66 4.70 -5.14 -12.54
C GLU A 66 4.58 -4.43 -11.18
N ARG A 67 4.44 -3.11 -11.20
CA ARG A 67 4.31 -2.33 -9.96
C ARG A 67 2.95 -2.56 -9.32
N LYS A 68 2.94 -2.85 -8.03
CA LYS A 68 1.73 -2.94 -7.21
C LYS A 68 1.54 -1.60 -6.50
N ILE A 69 0.64 -0.77 -7.04
CA ILE A 69 0.35 0.56 -6.50
C ILE A 69 -1.09 0.61 -6.02
N ILE A 70 -1.28 0.88 -4.73
CA ILE A 70 -2.60 1.17 -4.16
C ILE A 70 -2.91 2.64 -4.42
N ARG A 71 -4.02 2.93 -5.10
CA ARG A 71 -4.44 4.30 -5.40
C ARG A 71 -5.75 4.63 -4.69
N ASN A 72 -5.75 5.78 -4.02
CA ASN A 72 -6.90 6.32 -3.33
C ASN A 72 -7.12 7.78 -3.74
N ALA A 73 -8.37 8.17 -3.93
CA ALA A 73 -8.79 9.55 -4.14
C ALA A 73 -9.85 9.96 -3.12
N ASP A 74 -9.72 11.17 -2.60
CA ASP A 74 -10.73 11.86 -1.82
C ASP A 74 -11.19 13.09 -2.61
N LEU A 75 -12.47 13.14 -2.95
CA LEU A 75 -13.11 14.22 -3.70
C LEU A 75 -14.21 14.88 -2.88
N GLN A 76 -14.21 16.20 -2.84
CA GLN A 76 -15.35 17.00 -2.42
C GLN A 76 -15.77 17.89 -3.58
N LEU A 77 -17.01 17.74 -4.01
CA LEU A 77 -17.54 18.34 -5.22
C LEU A 77 -18.82 19.12 -4.90
N GLU A 78 -18.97 20.29 -5.52
CA GLU A 78 -20.25 20.98 -5.59
C GLU A 78 -20.98 20.54 -6.85
N ALA A 79 -22.24 20.15 -6.71
CA ALA A 79 -23.10 19.78 -7.82
C ALA A 79 -24.46 20.45 -7.64
N ASN A 80 -24.99 21.04 -8.71
CA ASN A 80 -26.30 21.70 -8.67
C ASN A 80 -27.42 20.72 -8.31
N ALA A 81 -27.31 19.47 -8.75
CA ALA A 81 -28.19 18.36 -8.41
C ALA A 81 -27.32 17.17 -7.92
N PRO A 82 -27.05 17.06 -6.61
CA PRO A 82 -26.21 16.00 -6.05
C PRO A 82 -26.71 14.58 -6.36
N GLU A 83 -28.03 14.38 -6.41
CA GLU A 83 -28.64 13.09 -6.75
C GLU A 83 -28.39 12.67 -8.21
N GLU A 84 -28.55 13.59 -9.16
CA GLU A 84 -28.22 13.31 -10.57
C GLU A 84 -26.72 13.05 -10.76
N ALA A 85 -25.87 13.82 -10.07
CA ALA A 85 -24.43 13.61 -10.09
C ALA A 85 -24.06 12.23 -9.52
N GLN A 86 -24.73 11.78 -8.46
CA GLN A 86 -24.57 10.43 -7.94
C GLN A 86 -24.89 9.34 -8.96
N GLN A 87 -26.01 9.48 -9.68
CA GLN A 87 -26.39 8.50 -10.71
C GLN A 87 -25.35 8.46 -11.84
N LYS A 88 -24.86 9.61 -12.29
CA LYS A 88 -23.81 9.70 -13.32
C LYS A 88 -22.51 9.07 -12.84
N ILE A 89 -22.08 9.34 -11.61
CA ILE A 89 -20.86 8.75 -11.03
C ILE A 89 -20.98 7.22 -10.93
N THR A 90 -22.16 6.71 -10.56
CA THR A 90 -22.44 5.27 -10.55
C THR A 90 -22.25 4.66 -11.93
N GLN A 91 -22.84 5.28 -12.97
CA GLN A 91 -22.69 4.83 -14.36
C GLN A 91 -21.24 4.89 -14.85
N ILE A 92 -20.50 5.96 -14.51
CA ILE A 92 -19.07 6.09 -14.83
C ILE A 92 -18.30 4.92 -14.22
N ALA A 93 -18.54 4.62 -12.94
CA ALA A 93 -17.88 3.51 -12.25
C ALA A 93 -18.15 2.17 -12.95
N GLU A 94 -19.43 1.85 -13.18
CA GLU A 94 -19.86 0.60 -13.80
C GLU A 94 -19.33 0.45 -15.24
N SER A 95 -19.36 1.52 -16.03
CA SER A 95 -18.85 1.53 -17.41
C SER A 95 -17.36 1.21 -17.51
N LYS A 96 -16.60 1.48 -16.44
CA LYS A 96 -15.17 1.20 -16.35
C LYS A 96 -14.86 -0.11 -15.63
N GLY A 97 -15.87 -0.94 -15.38
CA GLY A 97 -15.73 -2.23 -14.69
C GLY A 97 -15.57 -2.10 -13.17
N GLY A 98 -15.93 -0.94 -12.62
CA GLY A 98 -16.00 -0.66 -11.19
C GLY A 98 -17.41 -0.85 -10.62
N PHE A 99 -17.57 -0.51 -9.35
CA PHE A 99 -18.84 -0.61 -8.63
C PHE A 99 -18.89 0.36 -7.44
N VAL A 100 -20.09 0.67 -6.98
CA VAL A 100 -20.32 1.45 -5.76
C VAL A 100 -20.26 0.52 -4.55
N VAL A 101 -19.44 0.86 -3.56
CA VAL A 101 -19.29 0.12 -2.30
C VAL A 101 -20.35 0.56 -1.30
N GLU A 102 -20.54 1.87 -1.19
CA GLU A 102 -21.47 2.49 -0.25
C GLU A 102 -21.93 3.82 -0.85
N SER A 103 -23.20 4.16 -0.64
CA SER A 103 -23.75 5.49 -0.95
C SER A 103 -24.76 5.86 0.13
N THR A 104 -24.63 7.07 0.68
CA THR A 104 -25.55 7.65 1.64
C THR A 104 -25.92 9.05 1.17
N GLN A 105 -27.21 9.32 1.11
CA GLN A 105 -27.77 10.63 0.80
C GLN A 105 -28.46 11.19 2.04
N SER A 106 -28.23 12.47 2.31
CA SER A 106 -28.96 13.23 3.32
C SER A 106 -29.40 14.57 2.75
N SER A 107 -30.59 14.99 3.13
CA SER A 107 -31.15 16.29 2.77
C SER A 107 -31.51 17.04 4.04
N SER A 108 -31.25 18.34 4.06
CA SER A 108 -31.61 19.21 5.18
C SER A 108 -32.09 20.56 4.67
N ASP A 109 -33.22 21.03 5.20
CA ASP A 109 -33.71 22.37 4.91
C ASP A 109 -33.12 23.35 5.92
N VAL A 110 -32.27 24.26 5.45
CA VAL A 110 -31.68 25.30 6.29
C VAL A 110 -32.04 26.65 5.72
N LYS A 111 -32.82 27.45 6.47
CA LYS A 111 -33.20 28.83 6.12
C LYS A 111 -33.79 28.95 4.69
N ALA A 112 -34.78 28.10 4.37
CA ALA A 112 -35.46 28.03 3.08
C ALA A 112 -34.60 27.59 1.87
N THR A 113 -33.40 27.06 2.11
CA THR A 113 -32.58 26.39 1.07
C THR A 113 -32.42 24.92 1.43
N THR A 114 -32.81 24.03 0.54
CA THR A 114 -32.54 22.60 0.65
C THR A 114 -31.05 22.35 0.39
N ARG A 115 -30.40 21.66 1.31
CA ARG A 115 -29.00 21.23 1.20
C ARG A 115 -28.95 19.73 1.10
N ASP A 116 -28.64 19.26 -0.10
CA ASP A 116 -28.42 17.85 -0.35
C ASP A 116 -26.94 17.55 -0.24
N THR A 117 -26.63 16.48 0.48
CA THR A 117 -25.29 15.92 0.59
C THR A 117 -25.34 14.44 0.24
N VAL A 118 -24.45 14.02 -0.63
CA VAL A 118 -24.25 12.60 -0.94
C VAL A 118 -22.82 12.25 -0.59
N THR A 119 -22.63 11.17 0.17
CA THR A 119 -21.32 10.56 0.38
C THR A 119 -21.34 9.18 -0.22
N MET A 120 -20.40 8.89 -1.12
CA MET A 120 -20.27 7.57 -1.72
C MET A 120 -18.80 7.13 -1.78
N THR A 121 -18.60 5.82 -1.75
CA THR A 121 -17.31 5.19 -2.00
C THR A 121 -17.45 4.30 -3.21
N VAL A 122 -16.57 4.51 -4.19
CA VAL A 122 -16.56 3.77 -5.45
C VAL A 122 -15.23 3.04 -5.59
N ARG A 123 -15.26 1.82 -6.13
CA ARG A 123 -14.08 1.10 -6.56
C ARG A 123 -14.03 0.99 -8.06
N VAL A 124 -12.86 1.25 -8.65
CA VAL A 124 -12.61 1.14 -10.09
C VAL A 124 -11.29 0.41 -10.34
N PRO A 125 -11.15 -0.34 -11.45
CA PRO A 125 -9.87 -0.93 -11.83
C PRO A 125 -8.75 0.10 -11.85
N SER A 126 -7.58 -0.25 -11.29
CA SER A 126 -6.44 0.68 -11.14
C SER A 126 -5.98 1.27 -12.47
N ALA A 127 -6.03 0.49 -13.55
CA ALA A 127 -5.73 0.93 -14.91
C ALA A 127 -6.71 2.00 -15.46
N LYS A 128 -7.92 2.07 -14.90
CA LYS A 128 -8.99 3.00 -15.30
C LYS A 128 -9.18 4.16 -14.33
N PHE A 129 -8.36 4.23 -13.28
CA PHE A 129 -8.50 5.21 -12.22
C PHE A 129 -8.46 6.66 -12.71
N ASP A 130 -7.46 7.02 -13.51
CA ASP A 130 -7.28 8.41 -13.97
C ASP A 130 -8.42 8.85 -14.90
N GLU A 131 -8.89 7.94 -15.76
CA GLU A 131 -10.04 8.13 -16.65
C GLU A 131 -11.33 8.33 -15.85
N ALA A 132 -11.59 7.44 -14.87
CA ALA A 132 -12.75 7.54 -13.97
C ALA A 132 -12.75 8.87 -13.20
N LEU A 133 -11.59 9.23 -12.64
CA LEU A 133 -11.45 10.44 -11.84
C LEU A 133 -11.68 11.71 -12.67
N SER A 134 -11.26 11.72 -13.94
CA SER A 134 -11.51 12.84 -14.85
C SER A 134 -13.00 13.00 -15.17
N GLU A 135 -13.69 11.91 -15.47
CA GLU A 135 -15.13 11.94 -15.77
C GLU A 135 -15.97 12.31 -14.54
N ILE A 136 -15.60 11.82 -13.35
CA ILE A 136 -16.27 12.18 -12.10
C ILE A 136 -16.20 13.69 -11.86
N ARG A 137 -15.04 14.34 -12.12
CA ARG A 137 -14.92 15.80 -11.99
C ARG A 137 -15.90 16.57 -12.88
N GLN A 138 -16.18 16.06 -14.07
CA GLN A 138 -17.06 16.71 -15.05
C GLN A 138 -18.54 16.64 -14.64
N THR A 139 -18.90 15.76 -13.70
CA THR A 139 -20.27 15.70 -13.15
C THR A 139 -20.58 16.84 -12.17
N ALA A 140 -19.55 17.54 -11.71
CA ALA A 140 -19.65 18.60 -10.71
C ALA A 140 -19.53 19.99 -11.34
N SER A 141 -20.19 20.98 -10.73
CA SER A 141 -20.00 22.38 -11.11
C SER A 141 -18.68 22.94 -10.60
N ARG A 142 -18.17 22.42 -9.48
CA ARG A 142 -16.89 22.82 -8.89
C ARG A 142 -16.25 21.71 -8.07
N VAL A 143 -14.93 21.60 -8.16
CA VAL A 143 -14.12 20.77 -7.25
C VAL A 143 -13.70 21.63 -6.06
N ILE A 144 -14.06 21.21 -4.84
CA ILE A 144 -13.67 21.89 -3.59
C ILE A 144 -12.36 21.31 -3.07
N VAL A 145 -12.29 19.99 -3.01
CA VAL A 145 -11.12 19.25 -2.54
C VAL A 145 -10.86 18.11 -3.50
N GLU A 146 -9.60 17.95 -3.88
CA GLU A 146 -9.09 16.77 -4.56
C GLU A 146 -7.78 16.37 -3.90
N SER A 147 -7.72 15.13 -3.42
CA SER A 147 -6.51 14.52 -2.88
C SER A 147 -6.34 13.14 -3.49
N VAL A 148 -5.26 12.94 -4.25
CA VAL A 148 -4.90 11.65 -4.82
C VAL A 148 -3.64 11.14 -4.12
N LYS A 149 -3.70 9.91 -3.64
CA LYS A 149 -2.58 9.24 -2.96
C LYS A 149 -2.29 7.91 -3.65
N GLY A 150 -1.01 7.67 -3.91
CA GLY A 150 -0.49 6.39 -4.38
C GLY A 150 0.49 5.84 -3.35
N GLN A 151 0.36 4.55 -3.03
CA GLN A 151 1.34 3.83 -2.23
C GLN A 151 1.89 2.68 -3.06
N ASP A 152 3.20 2.71 -3.32
CA ASP A 152 3.89 1.58 -3.93
C ASP A 152 4.10 0.49 -2.86
N VAL A 153 3.53 -0.68 -3.10
CA VAL A 153 3.62 -1.86 -2.23
C VAL A 153 4.31 -3.02 -2.96
N THR A 154 5.04 -2.72 -4.04
CA THR A 154 5.71 -3.74 -4.86
C THR A 154 6.72 -4.54 -4.05
N GLU A 155 7.57 -3.86 -3.28
CA GLU A 155 8.56 -4.49 -2.40
C GLU A 155 7.88 -5.35 -1.33
N GLU A 156 6.89 -4.81 -0.63
CA GLU A 156 6.13 -5.54 0.39
C GLU A 156 5.46 -6.80 -0.20
N PHE A 157 4.92 -6.71 -1.41
CA PHE A 157 4.29 -7.84 -2.08
C PHE A 157 5.29 -8.95 -2.42
N ILE A 158 6.46 -8.58 -2.97
CA ILE A 158 7.54 -9.53 -3.29
C ILE A 158 8.03 -10.23 -2.02
N ASP A 159 8.23 -9.48 -0.94
CA ASP A 159 8.66 -10.02 0.35
C ASP A 159 7.65 -11.01 0.93
N ILE A 160 6.35 -10.68 0.85
CA ILE A 160 5.26 -11.56 1.28
C ILE A 160 5.25 -12.85 0.48
N GLU A 161 5.46 -12.80 -0.85
CA GLU A 161 5.52 -14.00 -1.68
C GLU A 161 6.72 -14.88 -1.34
N ALA A 162 7.89 -14.27 -1.14
CA ALA A 162 9.08 -14.99 -0.71
C ALA A 162 8.88 -15.66 0.66
N ARG A 163 8.31 -14.93 1.63
CA ARG A 163 8.01 -15.46 2.96
C ARG A 163 6.98 -16.59 2.91
N LEU A 164 5.92 -16.44 2.11
CA LEU A 164 4.90 -17.48 1.91
C LEU A 164 5.51 -18.77 1.35
N LYS A 165 6.39 -18.64 0.34
CA LYS A 165 7.10 -19.77 -0.24
C LYS A 165 7.96 -20.50 0.79
N THR A 166 8.70 -19.77 1.61
CA THR A 166 9.53 -20.34 2.67
C THR A 166 8.70 -21.07 3.72
N GLN A 167 7.59 -20.48 4.17
CA GLN A 167 6.71 -21.13 5.17
C GLN A 167 6.05 -22.40 4.62
N LYS A 168 5.62 -22.41 3.35
CA LYS A 168 5.11 -23.62 2.70
C LYS A 168 6.16 -24.72 2.56
N ALA A 169 7.42 -24.36 2.29
CA ALA A 169 8.52 -25.31 2.24
C ALA A 169 8.80 -25.91 3.63
N LEU A 170 8.76 -25.09 4.69
CA LEU A 170 8.89 -25.56 6.07
C LEU A 170 7.75 -26.50 6.48
N GLU A 171 6.51 -26.15 6.13
CA GLU A 171 5.35 -27.03 6.36
C GLU A 171 5.57 -28.40 5.68
N ALA A 172 6.00 -28.40 4.41
CA ALA A 172 6.26 -29.63 3.67
C ALA A 172 7.36 -30.49 4.34
N GLN A 173 8.38 -29.85 4.90
CA GLN A 173 9.44 -30.54 5.64
C GLN A 173 8.91 -31.17 6.94
N PHE A 174 8.10 -30.44 7.72
CA PHE A 174 7.48 -30.99 8.93
C PHE A 174 6.51 -32.13 8.60
N LEU A 175 5.73 -32.03 7.53
CA LEU A 175 4.88 -33.12 7.06
C LEU A 175 5.69 -34.36 6.70
N GLU A 176 6.89 -34.21 6.13
CA GLU A 176 7.78 -35.34 5.84
C GLU A 176 8.38 -35.95 7.09
N ILE A 177 8.75 -35.14 8.10
CA ILE A 177 9.19 -35.63 9.40
C ILE A 177 8.06 -36.40 10.09
N MET A 178 6.83 -35.88 10.04
CA MET A 178 5.64 -36.53 10.62
C MET A 178 5.36 -37.91 10.02
N LYS A 179 5.61 -38.11 8.72
CA LYS A 179 5.46 -39.44 8.10
C LYS A 179 6.47 -40.46 8.61
N ARG A 180 7.61 -40.01 9.14
CA ARG A 180 8.72 -40.85 9.62
C ARG A 180 8.73 -41.01 11.14
N SER A 181 7.84 -40.32 11.86
CA SER A 181 7.79 -40.40 13.33
C SER A 181 7.24 -41.75 13.76
N ASN A 182 8.02 -42.45 14.61
CA ASN A 182 7.67 -43.79 15.10
C ASN A 182 7.06 -43.78 16.52
N SER A 183 7.00 -42.61 17.17
CA SER A 183 6.43 -42.45 18.50
C SER A 183 5.27 -41.44 18.49
N VAL A 184 4.32 -41.64 19.40
CA VAL A 184 3.16 -40.74 19.56
C VAL A 184 3.60 -39.36 20.05
N GLU A 185 4.60 -39.30 20.92
CA GLU A 185 5.15 -38.05 21.45
C GLU A 185 5.79 -37.21 20.34
N ASP A 186 6.61 -37.82 19.49
CA ASP A 186 7.20 -37.12 18.33
C ASP A 186 6.12 -36.61 17.38
N ALA A 187 5.08 -37.42 17.13
CA ALA A 187 3.97 -37.03 16.28
C ALA A 187 3.21 -35.81 16.85
N LEU A 188 2.95 -35.77 18.17
CA LEU A 188 2.29 -34.64 18.82
C LEU A 188 3.14 -33.36 18.79
N ASN A 189 4.46 -33.50 18.95
CA ASN A 189 5.40 -32.38 18.86
C ASN A 189 5.42 -31.79 17.44
N VAL A 190 5.57 -32.64 16.41
CA VAL A 190 5.56 -32.19 15.01
C VAL A 190 4.20 -31.59 14.62
N GLN A 191 3.10 -32.16 15.10
CA GLN A 191 1.76 -31.63 14.86
C GLN A 191 1.60 -30.20 15.41
N THR A 192 2.21 -29.91 16.57
CA THR A 192 2.20 -28.58 17.18
C THR A 192 2.95 -27.57 16.28
N GLU A 193 4.12 -27.93 15.77
CA GLU A 193 4.90 -27.10 14.85
C GLU A 193 4.16 -26.86 13.52
N ILE A 194 3.54 -27.89 12.94
CA ILE A 194 2.71 -27.76 11.73
C ILE A 194 1.57 -26.78 11.96
N ALA A 195 0.87 -26.87 13.09
CA ALA A 195 -0.24 -25.98 13.41
C ALA A 195 0.23 -24.52 13.51
N GLN A 196 1.40 -24.27 14.11
CA GLN A 196 1.99 -22.93 14.17
C GLN A 196 2.34 -22.40 12.77
N VAL A 197 3.03 -23.19 11.96
CA VAL A 197 3.40 -22.79 10.58
C VAL A 197 2.17 -22.49 9.73
N ARG A 198 1.11 -23.31 9.83
CA ARG A 198 -0.16 -23.04 9.14
C ARG A 198 -0.78 -21.72 9.55
N GLY A 199 -0.81 -21.42 10.85
CA GLY A 199 -1.29 -20.12 11.34
C GLY A 199 -0.51 -18.95 10.76
N GLU A 200 0.81 -19.08 10.58
CA GLU A 200 1.64 -18.07 9.92
C GLU A 200 1.36 -17.97 8.41
N ILE A 201 1.22 -19.11 7.72
CA ILE A 201 0.83 -19.15 6.29
C ILE A 201 -0.49 -18.41 6.09
N GLU A 202 -1.51 -18.70 6.89
CA GLU A 202 -2.84 -18.07 6.77
C GLU A 202 -2.77 -16.54 6.94
N LYS A 203 -1.98 -16.05 7.91
CA LYS A 203 -1.75 -14.61 8.09
C LYS A 203 -1.08 -13.98 6.87
N ILE A 204 -0.03 -14.61 6.35
CA ILE A 204 0.72 -14.12 5.18
C ILE A 204 -0.18 -14.12 3.93
N GLU A 205 -0.94 -15.18 3.70
CA GLU A 205 -1.90 -15.24 2.59
C GLU A 205 -3.00 -14.19 2.72
N GLY A 206 -3.52 -13.96 3.93
CA GLY A 206 -4.48 -12.90 4.20
C GLY A 206 -3.92 -11.52 3.82
N ARG A 207 -2.68 -11.21 4.24
CA ARG A 207 -2.01 -9.96 3.86
C ARG A 207 -1.77 -9.85 2.36
N LYS A 208 -1.35 -10.94 1.71
CA LYS A 208 -1.17 -11.00 0.25
C LYS A 208 -2.46 -10.63 -0.49
N ARG A 209 -3.57 -11.30 -0.16
CA ARG A 209 -4.89 -11.06 -0.79
C ARG A 209 -5.35 -9.62 -0.58
N PHE A 210 -5.09 -9.05 0.59
CA PHE A 210 -5.40 -7.65 0.86
C PHE A 210 -4.64 -6.70 -0.08
N LEU A 211 -3.31 -6.83 -0.18
CA LEU A 211 -2.51 -5.98 -1.06
C LEU A 211 -2.89 -6.14 -2.54
N GLU A 212 -3.13 -7.38 -2.97
CA GLU A 212 -3.56 -7.68 -4.34
C GLU A 212 -4.90 -7.03 -4.68
N SER A 213 -5.88 -7.12 -3.77
CA SER A 213 -7.18 -6.46 -3.94
C SER A 213 -7.05 -4.93 -3.98
N GLN A 214 -6.20 -4.36 -3.11
CA GLN A 214 -6.01 -2.91 -3.03
C GLN A 214 -5.20 -2.34 -4.19
N ALA A 215 -4.29 -3.12 -4.78
CA ALA A 215 -3.52 -2.70 -5.95
C ALA A 215 -4.31 -2.88 -7.26
N SER A 216 -5.21 -3.86 -7.33
CA SER A 216 -6.06 -4.11 -8.51
C SER A 216 -7.20 -3.11 -8.63
N LEU A 217 -7.79 -2.70 -7.51
CA LEU A 217 -8.90 -1.75 -7.46
C LEU A 217 -8.50 -0.48 -6.70
N SER A 218 -8.66 0.66 -7.36
CA SER A 218 -8.51 1.96 -6.73
C SER A 218 -9.80 2.39 -6.04
N THR A 219 -9.66 3.11 -4.92
CA THR A 219 -10.81 3.61 -4.14
C THR A 219 -10.99 5.10 -4.36
N VAL A 220 -12.20 5.53 -4.66
CA VAL A 220 -12.56 6.95 -4.79
C VAL A 220 -13.66 7.24 -3.77
N LYS A 221 -13.35 8.07 -2.77
CA LYS A 221 -14.32 8.58 -1.80
C LYS A 221 -14.80 9.94 -2.29
N ILE A 222 -16.11 10.10 -2.41
CA ILE A 222 -16.72 11.25 -3.05
C ILE A 222 -17.77 11.81 -2.11
N LYS A 223 -17.67 13.11 -1.84
CA LYS A 223 -18.70 13.89 -1.18
C LYS A 223 -19.25 14.92 -2.16
N LEU A 224 -20.52 14.81 -2.50
CA LEU A 224 -21.26 15.79 -3.28
C LEU A 224 -22.06 16.67 -2.33
N GLN A 225 -22.10 17.98 -2.61
CA GLN A 225 -22.96 18.90 -1.88
C GLN A 225 -23.56 19.95 -2.81
N SER A 226 -24.76 20.43 -2.50
CA SER A 226 -25.36 21.57 -3.19
C SER A 226 -24.50 22.83 -3.00
N PRO A 227 -24.42 23.74 -3.99
CA PRO A 227 -23.68 24.99 -3.85
C PRO A 227 -24.18 25.80 -2.65
N THR A 228 -23.25 26.37 -1.89
CA THR A 228 -23.63 27.31 -0.82
C THR A 228 -23.89 28.67 -1.45
N ALA A 229 -25.09 29.23 -1.28
CA ALA A 229 -25.39 30.60 -1.71
C ALA A 229 -24.42 31.59 -1.02
N PHE A 230 -23.61 32.26 -1.83
CA PHE A 230 -22.71 33.32 -1.37
C PHE A 230 -23.54 34.59 -1.11
N SER A 231 -23.91 34.84 0.15
CA SER A 231 -24.50 36.12 0.54
C SER A 231 -23.38 37.16 0.67
N ALA A 232 -23.09 37.86 -0.43
CA ALA A 232 -22.22 39.03 -0.38
C ALA A 232 -22.92 40.11 0.45
N ASN A 233 -22.58 40.27 1.72
CA ASN A 233 -22.94 41.47 2.47
C ASN A 233 -22.13 42.63 1.90
N SER A 234 -22.70 43.30 0.91
CA SER A 234 -22.33 44.63 0.43
C SER A 234 -22.63 45.64 1.52
N THR A 235 -21.65 45.92 2.40
CA THR A 235 -21.69 47.11 3.24
C THR A 235 -21.36 48.31 2.34
N GLY A 236 -22.39 49.10 2.01
CA GLY A 236 -22.25 50.41 1.38
C GLY A 236 -21.83 51.49 2.37
#